data_AF-A0A7D5M6A4-F1
#
_entry.id   AF-A0A7D5M6A4-F1
#
_cell.length_a   1.000
_cell.length_b   1.000
_cell.length_c   1.000
_cell.angle_alpha   90.00
_cell.angle_beta   90.00
_cell.angle_gamma   90.00
#
_symmetry.space_group_name_H-M   'P 1'
#
loop_
_entity.id
_entity.type
_entity.pdbx_description
1 polymer ?
#
loop_
_entity_poly.entity_id
_entity_poly.type
_entity_poly.pdbx_seq_one_letter_code
_entity_poly.pdbx_strand_id
1 'polypeptide(L)'
;MSEEDFELERLKAKRLAEMQKNISSREEIKESVESPKEKITVNPRASLVNILGFRGLEVLKNAESQFPNETKIIVEKLFELIKTGEINETIDGGKLLMLFRSVGLNVRMETKINVEQDGKFVSLSDKLSKNSSENSDEE
;
A
#
# COMPACT_ATOMS: atom_id res chain seq x y z
N MET A 1 1.24 48.17 -49.66
CA MET A 1 0.65 47.27 -48.65
C MET A 1 -0.44 48.06 -47.95
N SER A 2 -1.69 47.59 -48.03
CA SER A 2 -2.88 48.29 -47.50
C SER A 2 -2.96 48.13 -45.98
N GLU A 3 -3.70 49.03 -45.32
CA GLU A 3 -3.95 48.96 -43.86
C GLU A 3 -4.60 47.62 -43.45
N GLU A 4 -5.36 46.99 -44.34
CA GLU A 4 -5.93 45.65 -44.16
C GLU A 4 -4.86 44.55 -43.94
N ASP A 5 -3.71 44.63 -44.61
CA ASP A 5 -2.63 43.64 -44.43
C ASP A 5 -2.01 43.74 -43.02
N PHE A 6 -1.91 44.95 -42.47
CA PHE A 6 -1.36 45.19 -41.13
C PHE A 6 -2.30 44.69 -40.02
N GLU A 7 -3.61 44.90 -40.19
CA GLU A 7 -4.60 44.36 -39.27
C GLU A 7 -4.67 42.83 -39.30
N LEU A 8 -4.58 42.23 -40.50
CA LEU A 8 -4.51 40.78 -40.67
C LEU A 8 -3.29 40.17 -39.98
N GLU A 9 -2.13 40.83 -40.10
CA GLU A 9 -0.88 40.39 -39.47
C GLU A 9 -0.96 40.48 -37.93
N ARG A 10 -1.55 41.56 -37.40
CA ARG A 10 -1.80 41.71 -35.96
C ARG A 10 -2.75 40.64 -35.43
N LEU A 11 -3.80 40.30 -36.19
CA LEU A 11 -4.77 39.28 -35.79
C LEU A 11 -4.12 37.88 -35.73
N LYS A 12 -3.26 37.56 -36.72
CA LYS A 12 -2.48 36.31 -36.75
C LYS A 12 -1.50 36.21 -35.58
N ALA A 13 -0.76 37.28 -35.30
CA ALA A 13 0.18 37.33 -34.18
C ALA A 13 -0.53 37.09 -32.84
N LYS A 14 -1.71 37.70 -32.64
CA LYS A 14 -2.52 37.50 -31.43
C LYS A 14 -3.00 36.05 -31.28
N ARG A 15 -3.44 35.41 -32.37
CA ARG A 15 -3.88 34.00 -32.38
C ARG A 15 -2.73 33.04 -32.07
N LEU A 16 -1.54 33.30 -32.63
CA LEU A 16 -0.35 32.50 -32.36
C LEU A 16 0.09 32.58 -30.90
N ALA A 17 0.08 33.78 -30.31
CA ALA A 17 0.40 33.95 -28.89
C ALA A 17 -0.62 33.23 -27.98
N GLU A 18 -1.90 33.26 -28.33
CA GLU A 18 -2.96 32.55 -27.60
C GLU A 18 -2.79 31.01 -27.69
N MET A 19 -2.43 30.49 -28.87
CA MET A 19 -2.11 29.07 -29.05
C MET A 19 -0.87 28.64 -28.25
N GLN A 20 0.21 29.43 -28.26
CA GLN A 20 1.41 29.16 -27.49
C GLN A 20 1.14 29.11 -25.98
N LYS A 21 0.34 30.05 -25.45
CA LYS A 21 -0.07 30.07 -24.04
C LYS A 21 -0.91 28.84 -23.67
N ASN A 22 -1.79 28.39 -24.56
CA ASN A 22 -2.58 27.18 -24.33
C ASN A 22 -1.73 25.90 -24.38
N ILE A 23 -0.69 25.86 -25.22
CA ILE A 23 0.26 24.74 -25.27
C ILE A 23 1.10 24.70 -23.98
N SER A 24 1.68 25.83 -23.55
CA SER A 24 2.50 25.87 -22.33
C SER A 24 1.69 25.50 -21.08
N SER A 25 0.44 25.98 -20.95
CA SER A 25 -0.41 25.62 -19.81
C SER A 25 -0.78 24.12 -19.79
N ARG A 26 -0.86 23.46 -20.96
CA ARG A 26 -1.02 22.01 -21.05
C ARG A 26 0.27 21.23 -20.80
N GLU A 27 1.41 21.79 -21.18
CA GLU A 27 2.73 21.22 -20.87
C GLU A 27 3.03 21.31 -19.38
N GLU A 28 2.71 22.42 -18.69
CA GLU A 28 2.82 22.54 -17.23
C GLU A 28 1.95 21.50 -16.49
N ILE A 29 0.74 21.21 -17.00
CA ILE A 29 -0.13 20.17 -16.43
C ILE A 29 0.42 18.76 -16.73
N LYS A 30 1.03 18.54 -17.90
CA LYS A 30 1.62 17.24 -18.27
C LYS A 30 2.97 16.99 -17.60
N GLU A 31 3.83 18.00 -17.44
CA GLU A 31 5.08 17.92 -16.67
C GLU A 31 4.80 17.74 -15.17
N SER A 32 3.65 18.18 -14.66
CA SER A 32 3.21 17.83 -13.29
C SER A 32 2.87 16.35 -13.12
N VAL A 33 2.65 15.61 -14.22
CA VAL A 33 2.34 14.17 -14.25
C VAL A 33 3.54 13.34 -14.75
N GLU A 34 4.47 13.94 -15.50
CA GLU A 34 5.65 13.28 -16.09
C GLU A 34 6.96 13.87 -15.52
N SER A 35 7.16 13.59 -14.24
CA SER A 35 8.44 13.61 -13.50
C SER A 35 9.09 14.96 -13.18
N PRO A 36 9.43 15.12 -11.90
CA PRO A 36 10.81 15.20 -11.53
C PRO A 36 11.23 13.83 -11.01
N LYS A 37 12.37 13.34 -11.50
CA LYS A 37 13.26 12.46 -10.75
C LYS A 37 13.69 13.21 -9.49
N GLU A 38 12.76 13.43 -8.57
CA GLU A 38 13.09 13.75 -7.21
C GLU A 38 13.96 12.58 -6.74
N LYS A 39 15.06 12.91 -6.08
CA LYS A 39 15.69 11.96 -5.18
C LYS A 39 14.65 11.71 -4.10
N ILE A 40 13.64 10.88 -4.39
CA ILE A 40 12.65 10.43 -3.44
C ILE A 40 13.51 9.81 -2.37
N THR A 41 13.58 10.47 -1.23
CA THR A 41 14.06 9.88 0.00
C THR A 41 13.10 8.74 0.25
N VAL A 42 13.42 7.59 -0.35
CA VAL A 42 12.49 6.47 -0.44
C VAL A 42 12.20 6.07 1.00
N ASN A 43 10.99 6.41 1.45
CA ASN A 43 10.59 6.16 2.82
C ASN A 43 10.61 4.62 2.99
N PRO A 44 11.38 4.08 3.95
CA PRO A 44 11.49 2.63 4.13
C PRO A 44 10.14 1.94 4.20
N ARG A 45 9.19 2.58 4.88
CA ARG A 45 7.81 2.10 5.01
C ARG A 45 7.08 2.07 3.66
N ALA A 46 7.23 3.11 2.85
CA ALA A 46 6.52 3.20 1.57
C ALA A 46 6.99 2.10 0.60
N SER A 47 8.29 1.82 0.56
CA SER A 47 8.82 0.69 -0.20
C SER A 47 8.30 -0.65 0.28
N LEU A 48 8.18 -0.84 1.60
CA LEU A 48 7.62 -2.06 2.15
C LEU A 48 6.16 -2.23 1.71
N VAL A 49 5.35 -1.18 1.86
CA VAL A 49 3.91 -1.21 1.54
C VAL A 49 3.66 -1.61 0.08
N ASN A 50 4.53 -1.23 -0.84
CA ASN A 50 4.39 -1.57 -2.26
C ASN A 50 4.56 -3.07 -2.57
N ILE A 51 5.25 -3.82 -1.71
CA ILE A 51 5.48 -5.26 -1.90
C ILE A 51 4.63 -6.12 -0.95
N LEU A 52 3.85 -5.51 -0.05
CA LEU A 52 3.00 -6.23 0.88
C LEU A 52 1.82 -6.86 0.14
N GLY A 53 1.59 -8.14 0.39
CA GLY A 53 0.47 -8.88 -0.16
C GLY A 53 -0.72 -8.96 0.78
N PHE A 54 -1.45 -10.07 0.73
CA PHE A 54 -2.72 -10.22 1.44
C PHE A 54 -2.56 -9.98 2.95
N ARG A 55 -3.33 -9.01 3.48
CA ARG A 55 -3.30 -8.57 4.89
C ARG A 55 -1.94 -8.10 5.42
N GLY A 56 -0.96 -7.85 4.55
CA GLY A 56 0.37 -7.39 4.97
C GLY A 56 0.32 -6.02 5.68
N LEU A 57 -0.46 -5.09 5.14
CA LEU A 57 -0.67 -3.76 5.72
C LEU A 57 -1.27 -3.79 7.13
N GLU A 58 -2.21 -4.71 7.37
CA GLU A 58 -2.86 -4.89 8.67
C GLU A 58 -1.84 -5.37 9.72
N VAL A 59 -1.04 -6.38 9.35
CA VAL A 59 0.01 -6.92 10.22
C VAL A 59 1.06 -5.85 10.52
N LEU A 60 1.52 -5.10 9.50
CA LEU A 60 2.49 -4.02 9.68
C LEU A 60 1.94 -2.95 10.63
N LYS A 61 0.70 -2.49 10.43
CA LYS A 61 0.09 -1.46 11.28
C LYS A 61 -0.06 -1.93 12.73
N ASN A 62 -0.44 -3.19 12.94
CA ASN A 62 -0.54 -3.77 14.28
C ASN A 62 0.84 -3.90 14.94
N ALA A 63 1.86 -4.26 14.17
CA ALA A 63 3.24 -4.29 14.66
C ALA A 63 3.74 -2.89 15.03
N GLU A 64 3.52 -1.89 14.18
CA GLU A 64 3.85 -0.48 14.44
C GLU A 64 3.16 0.04 15.72
N SER A 65 1.92 -0.38 15.97
CA SER A 65 1.17 0.03 17.16
C SER A 65 1.60 -0.69 18.44
N GLN A 66 1.96 -1.97 18.36
CA GLN A 66 2.27 -2.80 19.53
C GLN A 66 3.77 -2.77 19.91
N PHE A 67 4.64 -2.66 18.91
CA PHE A 67 6.10 -2.72 19.04
C PHE A 67 6.77 -1.63 18.16
N PRO A 68 6.60 -0.34 18.49
CA PRO A 68 6.98 0.76 17.60
C PRO A 68 8.48 0.84 17.33
N ASN A 69 9.32 0.61 18.34
CA ASN A 69 10.77 0.74 18.22
C ASN A 69 11.37 -0.43 17.44
N GLU A 70 10.94 -1.64 17.76
CA GLU A 70 11.42 -2.87 17.16
C GLU A 70 10.94 -2.99 15.71
N THR A 71 9.67 -2.65 15.46
CA THR A 71 9.12 -2.65 14.11
C THR A 71 9.85 -1.67 13.21
N LYS A 72 10.25 -0.50 13.71
CA LYS A 72 11.03 0.47 12.94
C LYS A 72 12.35 -0.12 12.42
N ILE A 73 13.09 -0.81 13.29
CA ILE A 73 14.36 -1.46 12.93
C ILE A 73 14.13 -2.54 11.87
N ILE A 74 13.06 -3.34 12.02
CA ILE A 74 12.72 -4.41 11.07
C ILE A 74 12.33 -3.82 9.70
N VAL A 75 11.55 -2.74 9.68
CA VAL A 75 11.16 -2.05 8.44
C VAL A 75 12.38 -1.49 7.72
N GLU A 76 13.33 -0.89 8.44
CA GLU A 76 14.59 -0.41 7.86
C GLU A 76 15.42 -1.56 7.26
N LYS A 77 15.52 -2.70 7.96
CA LYS A 77 16.24 -3.88 7.46
C LYS A 77 15.57 -4.51 6.25
N LEU A 78 14.24 -4.64 6.26
CA LEU A 78 13.50 -5.13 5.10
C LEU A 78 13.64 -4.20 3.90
N PHE A 79 13.65 -2.88 4.12
CA PHE A 79 13.90 -1.91 3.06
C PHE A 79 15.29 -2.07 2.43
N GLU A 80 16.34 -2.30 3.24
CA GLU A 80 17.68 -2.61 2.73
C GLU A 80 17.66 -3.85 1.82
N LEU A 81 17.03 -4.95 2.26
CA LEU A 81 16.95 -6.20 1.51
C LEU A 81 16.15 -6.08 0.20
N ILE A 82 15.10 -5.25 0.19
CA ILE A 82 14.34 -4.95 -1.03
C ILE A 82 15.20 -4.14 -1.99
N LYS A 83 15.97 -3.19 -1.47
CA LYS A 83 16.84 -2.34 -2.27
C LYS A 83 18.02 -3.14 -2.87
N THR A 84 18.56 -4.12 -2.15
CA THR A 84 19.59 -5.03 -2.69
C THR A 84 19.02 -6.04 -3.69
N GLY A 85 17.69 -6.22 -3.71
CA GLY A 85 17.02 -7.19 -4.57
C GLY A 85 17.06 -8.62 -4.04
N GLU A 86 17.52 -8.82 -2.80
CA GLU A 86 17.44 -10.12 -2.10
C GLU A 86 15.99 -10.53 -1.85
N ILE A 87 15.12 -9.55 -1.64
CA ILE A 87 13.67 -9.74 -1.58
C ILE A 87 13.05 -9.10 -2.81
N ASN A 88 12.60 -9.94 -3.73
CA ASN A 88 11.89 -9.55 -4.94
C ASN A 88 10.47 -10.14 -5.02
N GLU A 89 10.05 -10.88 -4.01
CA GLU A 89 8.71 -11.48 -3.91
C GLU A 89 7.77 -10.65 -3.04
N THR A 90 6.46 -10.85 -3.26
CA THR A 90 5.42 -10.32 -2.40
C THR A 90 5.51 -10.91 -0.98
N ILE A 91 5.45 -10.04 0.02
CA ILE A 91 5.40 -10.43 1.45
C ILE A 91 3.96 -10.35 1.93
N ASP A 92 3.29 -11.50 2.01
CA ASP A 92 1.94 -11.58 2.61
C ASP A 92 1.98 -11.38 4.14
N GLY A 93 0.82 -11.06 4.71
CA GLY A 93 0.67 -10.89 6.16
C GLY A 93 1.09 -12.13 6.96
N GLY A 94 0.90 -13.34 6.41
CA GLY A 94 1.39 -14.57 7.03
C GLY A 94 2.92 -14.64 7.12
N LYS A 95 3.63 -14.30 6.04
CA LYS A 95 5.10 -14.24 6.00
C LYS A 95 5.62 -13.17 6.97
N LEU A 96 5.00 -11.99 6.96
CA LEU A 96 5.38 -10.89 7.83
C LEU A 96 5.14 -11.21 9.33
N LEU A 97 4.00 -11.85 9.65
CA LEU A 97 3.70 -12.28 11.02
C LEU A 97 4.67 -13.36 11.49
N MET A 98 5.07 -14.27 10.60
CA MET A 98 6.08 -15.30 10.89
C MET A 98 7.44 -14.68 11.19
N LEU A 99 7.86 -13.66 10.41
CA LEU A 99 9.09 -12.90 10.68
C LEU A 99 9.06 -12.25 12.06
N PHE A 100 7.99 -11.55 12.40
CA PHE A 100 7.88 -10.93 13.73
C PHE A 100 7.99 -11.98 14.85
N ARG A 101 7.34 -13.13 14.70
CA ARG A 101 7.42 -14.22 15.67
C ARG A 101 8.82 -14.83 15.78
N SER A 102 9.55 -14.97 14.67
CA SER A 102 10.90 -15.56 14.69
C SER A 102 11.90 -14.67 15.41
N VAL A 103 11.70 -13.35 15.40
CA VAL A 103 12.49 -12.39 16.17
C VAL A 103 11.94 -12.13 17.58
N GLY A 104 10.92 -12.87 18.01
CA GLY A 104 10.35 -12.80 19.37
C GLY A 104 9.25 -11.75 19.57
N LEU A 105 8.78 -11.09 18.51
CA LEU A 105 7.69 -10.13 18.56
C LEU A 105 6.35 -10.81 18.31
N ASN A 106 5.56 -10.96 19.38
CA ASN A 106 4.23 -11.56 19.29
C ASN A 106 3.16 -10.53 18.93
N VAL A 107 3.10 -10.15 17.65
CA VAL A 107 2.09 -9.22 17.11
C VAL A 107 0.71 -9.87 17.17
N ARG A 108 -0.19 -9.29 17.97
CA ARG A 108 -1.57 -9.73 18.11
C ARG A 108 -2.41 -9.24 16.94
N MET A 109 -3.17 -10.17 16.36
CA MET A 109 -4.10 -9.90 15.27
C MET A 109 -5.53 -10.19 15.73
N GLU A 110 -6.49 -9.36 15.32
CA GLU A 110 -7.91 -9.65 15.52
C GLU A 110 -8.36 -10.68 14.48
N THR A 111 -8.29 -11.96 14.83
CA THR A 111 -8.70 -13.07 13.95
C THR A 111 -9.97 -13.72 14.45
N LYS A 112 -10.94 -13.94 13.56
CA LYS A 112 -12.12 -14.78 13.80
C LYS A 112 -12.05 -15.98 12.87
N ILE A 113 -12.21 -17.17 13.44
CA ILE A 113 -12.27 -18.43 12.68
C ILE A 113 -13.71 -18.91 12.71
N ASN A 114 -14.29 -19.07 11.52
CA ASN A 114 -15.62 -19.64 11.35
C ASN A 114 -15.47 -20.99 10.62
N VAL A 115 -16.27 -21.96 11.02
CA VAL A 115 -16.33 -23.30 10.45
C VAL A 115 -17.72 -23.51 9.86
N GLU A 116 -17.79 -24.09 8.68
CA GLU A 116 -19.06 -24.50 8.09
C GLU A 116 -19.55 -25.80 8.74
N GLN A 117 -20.81 -25.80 9.18
CA GLN A 117 -21.50 -26.94 9.73
C GLN A 117 -22.94 -26.93 9.23
N ASP A 118 -23.35 -28.00 8.55
CA ASP A 118 -24.72 -28.18 8.05
C ASP A 118 -25.22 -26.97 7.21
N GLY A 119 -24.32 -26.39 6.40
CA GLY A 119 -24.60 -25.23 5.55
C GLY A 119 -24.66 -23.88 6.28
N LYS A 120 -24.28 -23.81 7.55
CA LYS A 120 -24.18 -22.57 8.34
C LYS A 120 -22.76 -22.33 8.84
N PHE A 121 -22.33 -21.07 8.85
CA PHE A 121 -21.07 -20.68 9.48
C PHE A 121 -21.25 -20.47 10.97
N VAL A 122 -20.52 -21.25 11.77
CA VAL A 122 -20.49 -21.16 13.24
C VAL A 122 -19.08 -20.79 13.65
N SER A 123 -18.89 -20.04 14.75
CA SER A 123 -17.53 -19.74 15.20
C SER A 123 -16.84 -21.02 15.68
N LEU A 124 -15.52 -21.11 15.48
CA LEU A 124 -14.75 -22.28 15.95
C LEU A 124 -14.86 -22.44 17.47
N SER A 125 -14.88 -21.33 18.21
CA SER A 125 -15.04 -21.33 19.67
C SER A 125 -16.35 -21.99 20.10
N ASP A 126 -17.46 -21.66 19.42
CA ASP A 126 -18.78 -22.26 19.71
C ASP A 126 -18.81 -23.76 19.36
N LYS A 127 -18.08 -24.15 18.31
CA LYS A 127 -17.99 -25.56 17.91
C LYS A 127 -17.19 -26.40 18.90
N LEU A 128 -16.11 -25.85 19.45
CA LEU A 128 -15.29 -26.54 20.43
C LEU A 128 -15.97 -26.63 21.81
N SER A 129 -16.73 -25.62 22.22
CA SER A 129 -17.41 -25.61 23.53
C SER A 129 -18.60 -26.57 23.62
N LYS A 130 -19.32 -26.83 22.51
CA LYS A 130 -20.44 -27.78 22.49
C LYS A 130 -20.01 -29.24 22.68
N ASN A 131 -18.86 -29.63 22.12
CA ASN A 131 -18.39 -31.02 22.24
C ASN A 131 -17.98 -31.40 23.68
N SER A 132 -17.68 -30.43 24.55
CA SER A 132 -17.37 -30.72 25.95
C SER A 132 -18.61 -30.98 26.82
N SER A 133 -19.80 -30.53 26.39
CA SER A 133 -21.04 -30.68 27.16
C SER A 133 -21.87 -31.92 26.79
N GLU A 134 -21.64 -32.54 25.63
CA GLU A 134 -22.43 -33.72 25.20
C GLU A 134 -21.90 -35.05 25.78
N ASN A 135 -20.67 -35.07 26.33
CA ASN A 135 -20.05 -36.29 26.89
C ASN A 135 -20.22 -36.44 28.42
N SER A 136 -21.02 -35.61 29.09
CA SER A 136 -21.20 -35.67 30.55
C SER A 136 -22.49 -36.34 31.03
N ASP A 137 -23.37 -36.77 30.11
CA ASP A 137 -24.72 -37.21 30.44
C ASP A 137 -24.98 -38.71 30.15
N GLU A 138 -23.91 -39.52 30.04
CA GLU A 138 -23.98 -40.98 30.00
C GLU A 138 -23.25 -41.60 31.22
N GLU A 139 -23.86 -41.52 32.41
CA GLU A 139 -23.63 -42.44 33.55
C GLU A 139 -24.96 -42.89 34.17
#